data_AF-G4YVF5-F1
#
_entry.id   AF-G4YVF5-F1
#
_cell.length_a   1.000
_cell.length_b   1.000
_cell.length_c   1.000
_cell.angle_alpha   90.00
_cell.angle_beta   90.00
_cell.angle_gamma   90.00
#
_symmetry.space_group_name_H-M   'P 1'
#
loop_
_entity.id
_entity.type
_entity.pdbx_description
1 polymer ?
#
loop_
_entity_poly.entity_id
_entity_poly.type
_entity_poly.pdbx_seq_one_letter_code
_entity_poly.pdbx_strand_id
1 'polypeptide(L)'
;MEARNVLARSTSHADVEEIRDACVTKQTRGKYKSSLNGIKKWIRSELAKEDENIARFFDADDDINLSEFTPSVFERFLVFKSASVKTATLSGYRSAIKNLYRVKRVALPPEYGDDMKQLFSGMKRMESDQDQTSTTKTSGKQPLTYSL
;
A
#
# COMPACT_ATOMS: atom_id res chain seq x y z
N MET A 1 9.34 -53.37 -36.94
CA MET A 1 8.22 -52.57 -36.39
C MET A 1 8.76 -51.85 -35.17
N GLU A 2 9.16 -50.59 -35.30
CA GLU A 2 9.51 -49.76 -34.14
C GLU A 2 9.30 -48.30 -34.51
N ALA A 3 8.17 -47.74 -34.06
CA ALA A 3 7.84 -46.34 -34.22
C ALA A 3 8.42 -45.58 -33.03
N ARG A 4 9.43 -44.75 -33.27
CA ARG A 4 9.96 -43.79 -32.30
C ARG A 4 8.94 -42.67 -32.11
N ASN A 5 8.21 -42.72 -31.00
CA ASN A 5 7.32 -41.64 -30.58
C ASN A 5 8.17 -40.54 -29.93
N VAL A 6 8.56 -39.53 -30.71
CA VAL A 6 9.16 -38.30 -30.18
C VAL A 6 8.03 -37.48 -29.60
N LEU A 7 7.91 -37.52 -28.26
CA LEU A 7 7.08 -36.61 -27.49
C LEU A 7 7.53 -35.17 -27.81
N ALA A 8 6.80 -34.52 -28.70
CA ALA A 8 6.92 -33.09 -28.94
C ALA A 8 6.59 -32.38 -27.63
N ARG A 9 7.65 -31.96 -26.94
CA ARG A 9 7.54 -31.11 -25.75
C ARG A 9 7.10 -29.74 -26.26
N SER A 10 5.79 -29.52 -26.30
CA SER A 10 5.18 -28.24 -26.62
C SER A 10 5.63 -27.23 -25.57
N THR A 11 6.73 -26.53 -25.86
CA THR A 11 7.15 -25.36 -25.11
C THR A 11 6.21 -24.24 -25.55
N SER A 12 5.10 -24.08 -24.83
CA SER A 12 4.30 -22.86 -24.91
C SER A 12 5.21 -21.72 -24.46
N HIS A 13 5.74 -20.97 -25.43
CA HIS A 13 6.47 -19.75 -25.12
C HIS A 13 5.45 -18.79 -24.50
N ALA A 14 5.56 -18.58 -23.19
CA ALA A 14 4.71 -17.62 -22.49
C ALA A 14 4.91 -16.24 -23.13
N ASP A 15 3.81 -15.54 -23.37
CA ASP A 15 3.85 -14.18 -23.90
C ASP A 15 4.50 -13.23 -22.89
N VAL A 16 5.09 -12.13 -23.38
CA VAL A 16 5.77 -11.13 -22.55
C VAL A 16 4.83 -10.57 -21.47
N GLU A 17 3.55 -10.40 -21.79
CA GLU A 17 2.55 -9.94 -20.81
C GLU A 17 2.22 -11.01 -19.77
N GLU A 18 2.19 -12.28 -20.16
CA GLU A 18 1.97 -13.40 -19.23
C GLU A 18 3.14 -13.54 -18.24
N ILE A 19 4.39 -13.37 -18.73
CA ILE A 19 5.60 -13.36 -17.88
C ILE A 19 5.57 -12.16 -16.92
N ARG A 20 5.15 -10.99 -17.39
CA ARG A 20 4.99 -9.78 -16.56
C ARG A 20 3.89 -9.94 -15.50
N ASP A 21 2.76 -10.56 -15.87
CA ASP A 21 1.63 -10.79 -14.96
C ASP A 21 1.97 -11.85 -13.90
N ALA A 22 2.78 -12.85 -14.25
CA ALA A 22 3.28 -13.87 -13.33
C ALA A 22 4.11 -13.31 -12.17
N CYS A 23 4.67 -12.10 -12.30
CA CYS A 23 5.41 -11.43 -11.21
C CYS A 23 4.56 -11.09 -9.98
N VAL A 24 3.22 -11.10 -10.08
CA VAL A 24 2.33 -10.84 -8.93
C VAL A 24 1.34 -11.99 -8.75
N THR A 25 1.41 -12.64 -7.60
CA THR A 25 0.49 -13.71 -7.23
C THR A 25 -0.96 -13.20 -7.17
N LYS A 26 -1.94 -14.08 -7.44
CA LYS A 26 -3.38 -13.75 -7.33
C LYS A 26 -3.73 -13.17 -5.95
N GLN A 27 -3.13 -13.70 -4.88
CA GLN A 27 -3.35 -13.21 -3.52
C GLN A 27 -2.86 -11.77 -3.36
N THR A 28 -1.68 -11.43 -3.88
CA THR A 28 -1.14 -10.07 -3.83
C THR A 28 -1.99 -9.11 -4.66
N ARG A 29 -2.50 -9.52 -5.83
CA ARG A 29 -3.46 -8.72 -6.61
C ARG A 29 -4.72 -8.41 -5.80
N GLY A 30 -5.26 -9.40 -5.08
CA GLY A 30 -6.39 -9.20 -4.17
C GLY A 30 -6.10 -8.18 -3.07
N LYS A 31 -4.91 -8.24 -2.45
CA LYS A 31 -4.48 -7.27 -1.44
C LYS A 31 -4.34 -5.85 -2.01
N TYR A 32 -3.78 -5.72 -3.21
CA TYR A 32 -3.68 -4.42 -3.88
C TYR A 32 -5.05 -3.88 -4.24
N LYS A 33 -5.96 -4.69 -4.79
CA LYS A 33 -7.34 -4.28 -5.06
C LYS A 33 -8.05 -3.78 -3.81
N SER A 34 -7.92 -4.49 -2.69
CA SER A 34 -8.47 -4.06 -1.40
C SER A 34 -7.88 -2.71 -0.94
N SER A 35 -6.57 -2.55 -1.08
CA SER A 35 -5.88 -1.30 -0.72
C SER A 35 -6.35 -0.13 -1.60
N LEU A 36 -6.46 -0.33 -2.92
CA LEU A 36 -6.96 0.68 -3.85
C LEU A 36 -8.42 1.04 -3.52
N ASN A 37 -9.28 0.05 -3.22
CA ASN A 37 -10.65 0.31 -2.79
C ASN A 37 -10.72 1.13 -1.51
N GLY A 38 -9.80 0.93 -0.57
CA GLY A 38 -9.67 1.77 0.62
C GLY A 38 -9.39 3.24 0.29
N ILE A 39 -8.51 3.49 -0.68
CA ILE A 39 -8.20 4.85 -1.16
C ILE A 39 -9.42 5.45 -1.88
N LYS A 40 -10.05 4.71 -2.80
CA LYS A 40 -11.27 5.17 -3.50
C LYS A 40 -12.38 5.53 -2.53
N LYS A 41 -12.57 4.73 -1.47
CA LYS A 41 -13.55 5.01 -0.43
C LYS A 41 -13.24 6.32 0.28
N TRP A 42 -11.97 6.54 0.66
CA TRP A 42 -11.53 7.79 1.29
C TRP A 42 -11.75 9.00 0.39
N ILE A 43 -11.45 8.89 -0.91
CA ILE A 43 -11.71 9.98 -1.88
C ILE A 43 -13.20 10.36 -1.87
N ARG A 44 -14.08 9.36 -1.96
CA ARG A 44 -15.53 9.58 -2.03
C ARG A 44 -16.17 10.04 -0.73
N SER A 45 -15.61 9.69 0.43
CA SER A 45 -16.22 9.99 1.73
C SER A 45 -15.59 11.16 2.45
N GLU A 46 -14.25 11.26 2.43
CA GLU A 46 -13.52 12.25 3.20
C GLU A 46 -13.01 13.39 2.34
N LEU A 47 -12.33 13.08 1.23
CA LEU A 47 -11.80 14.13 0.35
C LEU A 47 -12.92 14.94 -0.30
N ALA A 48 -14.06 14.29 -0.60
CA ALA A 48 -15.27 14.95 -1.11
C ALA A 48 -15.85 16.03 -0.19
N LYS A 49 -15.47 16.05 1.10
CA LYS A 49 -15.88 17.12 2.03
C LYS A 49 -15.09 18.41 1.82
N GLU A 50 -13.95 18.33 1.14
CA GLU A 50 -13.03 19.46 0.92
C GLU A 50 -12.88 19.82 -0.56
N ASP A 51 -12.98 18.84 -1.46
CA ASP A 51 -12.88 19.01 -2.91
C ASP A 51 -14.16 18.49 -3.57
N GLU A 52 -14.97 19.40 -4.12
CA GLU A 52 -16.23 19.06 -4.78
C GLU A 52 -16.00 18.30 -6.11
N ASN A 53 -14.84 18.48 -6.74
CA ASN A 53 -14.50 17.83 -8.01
C ASN A 53 -13.73 16.52 -7.79
N ILE A 54 -14.28 15.60 -7.02
CA ILE A 54 -13.65 14.28 -6.82
C ILE A 54 -13.60 13.42 -8.08
N ALA A 55 -14.44 13.72 -9.08
CA ALA A 55 -14.54 12.93 -10.31
C ALA A 55 -13.20 12.85 -11.05
N ARG A 56 -12.38 13.92 -10.99
CA ARG A 56 -11.04 13.95 -11.61
C ARG A 56 -10.09 12.87 -11.10
N PHE A 57 -10.27 12.38 -9.87
CA PHE A 57 -9.44 11.33 -9.29
C PHE A 57 -9.75 9.93 -9.81
N PHE A 58 -10.78 9.78 -10.64
CA PHE A 58 -11.17 8.51 -11.24
C PHE A 58 -10.99 8.56 -12.76
N ASP A 59 -10.55 7.46 -13.35
CA ASP A 59 -10.51 7.28 -14.79
C ASP A 59 -11.81 6.65 -15.32
N ALA A 60 -11.84 6.35 -16.62
CA ALA A 60 -13.00 5.75 -17.28
C ALA A 60 -13.39 4.37 -16.72
N ASP A 61 -12.46 3.65 -16.09
CA ASP A 61 -12.68 2.33 -15.48
C ASP A 61 -13.04 2.41 -13.99
N ASP A 62 -13.34 3.62 -13.49
CA ASP A 62 -13.54 3.91 -12.07
C ASP A 62 -12.29 3.57 -11.21
N ASP A 63 -11.10 3.54 -11.83
CA ASP A 63 -9.83 3.36 -11.15
C ASP A 63 -9.12 4.67 -10.87
N ILE A 64 -8.11 4.64 -9.99
CA ILE A 64 -7.43 5.88 -9.58
C ILE A 64 -6.74 6.49 -10.80
N ASN A 65 -7.10 7.73 -11.11
CA ASN A 65 -6.43 8.53 -12.13
C ASN A 65 -5.08 9.02 -11.57
N LEU A 66 -3.99 8.43 -12.06
CA LEU A 66 -2.62 8.74 -11.60
C LEU A 66 -2.11 10.13 -12.00
N SER A 67 -2.79 10.83 -12.92
CA SER A 67 -2.45 12.22 -13.26
C SER A 67 -2.96 13.23 -12.21
N GLU A 68 -4.10 12.93 -11.59
CA GLU A 68 -4.74 13.80 -10.59
C GLU A 68 -4.43 13.33 -9.16
N PHE A 69 -4.32 12.02 -8.94
CA PHE A 69 -3.93 11.42 -7.67
C PHE A 69 -2.41 11.45 -7.50
N THR A 70 -1.88 12.65 -7.27
CA THR A 70 -0.45 12.93 -7.12
C THR A 70 0.14 12.36 -5.81
N PRO A 71 1.48 12.29 -5.67
CA PRO A 71 2.11 11.89 -4.42
C PRO A 71 1.60 12.68 -3.21
N SER A 72 1.41 13.99 -3.34
CA SER A 72 0.92 14.84 -2.25
C SER A 72 -0.51 14.49 -1.81
N VAL A 73 -1.39 14.12 -2.73
CA VAL A 73 -2.74 13.63 -2.39
C VAL A 73 -2.66 12.28 -1.68
N PHE A 74 -1.74 11.41 -2.10
CA PHE A 74 -1.49 10.15 -1.42
C PHE A 74 -0.95 10.33 0.00
N GLU A 75 -0.08 11.31 0.25
CA GLU A 75 0.40 11.64 1.60
C GLU A 75 -0.73 12.10 2.52
N ARG A 76 -1.67 12.91 2.02
CA ARG A 76 -2.88 13.30 2.76
C ARG A 76 -3.71 12.07 3.16
N PHE A 77 -3.88 11.12 2.24
CA PHE A 77 -4.52 9.84 2.55
C PHE A 77 -3.77 9.07 3.64
N LEU A 78 -2.43 9.02 3.58
CA LEU A 78 -1.62 8.32 4.59
C LEU A 78 -1.76 8.96 5.98
N VAL A 79 -1.74 10.28 6.07
CA VAL A 79 -1.95 11.03 7.32
C VAL A 79 -3.35 10.76 7.89
N PHE A 80 -4.38 10.80 7.05
CA PHE A 80 -5.73 10.44 7.47
C PHE A 80 -5.78 9.00 8.03
N LYS A 81 -5.12 8.06 7.33
CA LYS A 81 -5.23 6.65 7.67
C LYS A 81 -4.37 6.26 8.88
N SER A 82 -3.25 6.93 9.12
CA SER A 82 -2.33 6.66 10.25
C SER A 82 -2.99 6.83 11.60
N ALA A 83 -4.05 7.64 11.70
CA ALA A 83 -4.84 7.77 12.93
C ALA A 83 -5.57 6.47 13.33
N SER A 84 -5.73 5.52 12.41
CA SER A 84 -6.53 4.30 12.62
C SER A 84 -5.83 2.98 12.28
N VAL A 85 -4.64 3.03 11.66
CA VAL A 85 -3.92 1.82 11.24
C VAL A 85 -2.42 1.96 11.45
N LYS A 86 -1.76 0.81 11.65
CA LYS A 86 -0.31 0.71 11.78
C LYS A 86 0.44 1.03 10.49
N THR A 87 1.70 1.44 10.63
CA THR A 87 2.61 1.75 9.52
C THR A 87 2.81 0.58 8.55
N ALA A 88 2.70 -0.67 9.05
CA ALA A 88 2.73 -1.86 8.21
C ALA A 88 1.58 -1.90 7.18
N THR A 89 0.37 -1.51 7.60
CA THR A 89 -0.81 -1.42 6.72
C THR A 89 -0.65 -0.27 5.73
N LEU A 90 -0.13 0.88 6.18
CA LEU A 90 0.20 2.02 5.31
C LEU A 90 1.15 1.62 4.17
N SER A 91 2.11 0.73 4.46
CA SER A 91 3.08 0.23 3.47
C SER A 91 2.41 -0.61 2.37
N GLY A 92 1.29 -1.26 2.72
CA GLY A 92 0.43 -1.98 1.78
C GLY A 92 -0.19 -1.05 0.74
N TYR A 93 -0.73 0.10 1.16
CA TYR A 93 -1.26 1.12 0.25
C TYR A 93 -0.19 1.67 -0.69
N ARG A 94 1.02 1.97 -0.17
CA ARG A 94 2.14 2.43 -0.99
C ARG A 94 2.51 1.40 -2.06
N SER A 95 2.55 0.12 -1.68
CA SER A 95 2.86 -0.97 -2.62
C SER A 95 1.78 -1.11 -3.70
N ALA A 96 0.50 -0.95 -3.33
CA ALA A 96 -0.61 -1.00 -4.27
C ALA A 96 -0.55 0.14 -5.30
N ILE A 97 -0.25 1.37 -4.88
CA ILE A 97 -0.10 2.51 -5.79
C ILE A 97 1.12 2.32 -6.71
N LYS A 98 2.28 1.91 -6.18
CA LYS A 98 3.45 1.59 -7.02
C LYS A 98 3.15 0.51 -8.05
N ASN A 99 2.39 -0.51 -7.66
CA ASN A 99 1.94 -1.55 -8.57
C ASN A 99 0.99 -0.98 -9.64
N LEU A 100 0.11 -0.05 -9.28
CA LEU A 100 -0.79 0.62 -10.22
C LEU A 100 -0.03 1.41 -11.28
N TYR A 101 0.99 2.19 -10.90
CA TYR A 101 1.91 2.85 -11.85
C TYR A 101 2.54 1.84 -12.81
N ARG A 102 3.02 0.69 -12.29
CA ARG A 102 3.62 -0.37 -13.11
C ARG A 102 2.62 -0.96 -14.10
N VAL A 103 1.40 -1.28 -13.66
CA VAL A 103 0.36 -1.90 -14.50
C VAL A 103 -0.13 -0.93 -15.57
N LYS A 104 -0.31 0.36 -15.24
CA LYS A 104 -0.68 1.41 -16.20
C LYS A 104 0.50 1.88 -17.07
N ARG A 105 1.70 1.34 -16.87
CA ARG A 105 2.94 1.71 -17.57
C ARG A 105 3.25 3.21 -17.50
N VAL A 106 2.92 3.83 -16.38
CA VAL A 106 3.21 5.24 -16.10
C VAL A 106 4.50 5.32 -15.28
N ALA A 107 5.35 6.31 -15.57
CA ALA A 107 6.56 6.54 -14.80
C ALA A 107 6.23 6.79 -13.32
N LEU A 108 6.93 6.11 -12.42
CA LEU A 108 6.75 6.33 -10.99
C LEU A 108 7.35 7.69 -10.61
N PRO A 109 6.60 8.60 -9.96
CA PRO A 109 7.12 9.88 -9.52
C PRO A 109 8.30 9.72 -8.53
N PRO A 110 9.33 10.57 -8.59
CA PRO A 110 10.53 10.47 -7.76
C PRO A 110 10.24 10.54 -6.26
N GLU A 111 9.16 11.19 -5.85
CA GLU A 111 8.71 11.35 -4.46
C GLU A 111 8.41 9.99 -3.81
N TYR A 112 8.04 8.96 -4.59
CA TYR A 112 7.91 7.59 -4.09
C TYR A 112 9.26 6.96 -3.68
N GLY A 113 10.37 7.63 -3.97
CA GLY A 113 11.73 7.32 -3.59
C GLY A 113 12.02 7.62 -2.12
N ASP A 114 12.95 8.53 -1.86
CA ASP A 114 13.46 8.79 -0.52
C ASP A 114 12.53 9.65 0.34
N ASP A 115 11.81 10.60 -0.26
CA ASP A 115 10.84 11.45 0.45
C ASP A 115 9.77 10.60 1.15
N MET A 116 9.14 9.69 0.40
CA MET A 116 8.15 8.80 0.98
C MET A 116 8.76 7.80 1.97
N LYS A 117 10.03 7.41 1.84
CA LYS A 117 10.70 6.59 2.88
C LYS A 117 10.82 7.40 4.18
N GLN A 118 11.23 8.66 4.09
CA GLN A 118 11.37 9.54 5.24
C GLN A 118 10.02 9.73 5.95
N LEU A 119 8.92 9.91 5.22
CA LEU A 119 7.58 10.00 5.77
C LEU A 119 7.21 8.74 6.58
N PHE A 120 7.41 7.56 6.00
CA PHE A 120 7.13 6.28 6.68
C PHE A 120 8.02 6.05 7.91
N SER A 121 9.27 6.49 7.86
CA SER A 121 10.17 6.47 9.03
C SER A 121 9.70 7.43 10.13
N GLY A 122 9.09 8.56 9.78
CA GLY A 122 8.44 9.47 10.74
C GLY A 122 7.21 8.84 11.39
N MET A 123 6.30 8.30 10.57
CA MET A 123 5.09 7.61 11.05
C MET A 123 5.41 6.46 12.01
N LYS A 124 6.43 5.65 11.70
CA LYS A 124 6.85 4.53 12.56
C LYS A 124 7.38 5.00 13.92
N ARG A 125 8.08 6.13 13.97
CA ARG A 125 8.58 6.73 15.23
C ARG A 125 7.40 7.20 16.09
N MET A 126 6.46 7.94 15.49
CA MET A 126 5.25 8.41 16.18
C MET A 126 4.39 7.24 16.70
N GLU A 127 4.22 6.17 15.91
CA GLU A 127 3.53 4.95 16.34
C GLU A 127 4.23 4.31 17.55
N SER A 128 5.57 4.24 17.53
CA SER A 128 6.34 3.68 18.65
C SER A 128 6.21 4.52 19.93
N ASP A 129 6.27 5.85 19.81
CA ASP A 129 6.11 6.76 20.94
C ASP A 129 4.70 6.65 21.55
N GLN A 130 3.67 6.47 20.71
CA GLN A 130 2.30 6.24 21.16
C GLN A 130 2.15 4.87 21.86
N ASP A 131 2.78 3.82 21.33
CA ASP A 131 2.77 2.50 21.96
C ASP A 131 3.48 2.53 23.34
N GLN A 132 4.57 3.28 23.49
CA GLN A 132 5.28 3.45 24.77
C GLN A 132 4.48 4.27 25.80
N THR A 133 3.83 5.36 25.37
CA THR A 133 3.01 6.21 26.25
C THR A 133 1.69 5.56 26.67
N SER A 134 1.11 4.71 25.82
CA SER A 134 -0.06 3.89 26.20
C SER A 134 0.33 2.66 27.04
N THR A 135 1.59 2.20 26.95
CA THR A 135 2.14 1.10 27.75
C THR A 135 2.70 1.55 29.10
N THR A 136 2.62 2.83 29.46
CA THR A 136 3.01 3.33 30.80
C THR A 136 2.00 2.90 31.87
N LYS A 137 1.87 1.59 32.07
CA LYS A 137 1.44 0.98 33.32
C LYS A 137 2.47 1.38 34.37
N THR A 138 2.03 2.21 35.31
CA THR A 138 2.45 2.25 36.72
C THR A 138 3.46 1.15 37.11
N SER A 139 4.73 1.30 36.74
CA SER A 139 5.81 0.49 37.33
C SER A 139 6.23 1.17 38.63
N GLY A 140 5.26 1.30 39.53
CA GLY A 140 5.54 1.62 40.92
C GLY A 140 6.22 0.39 41.51
N LYS A 141 7.56 0.40 41.54
CA LYS A 141 8.27 -0.44 42.51
C LYS A 141 7.87 0.11 43.88
N GLN A 142 6.86 -0.47 44.52
CA GLN A 142 6.62 -0.18 45.92
C GLN A 142 7.90 -0.57 46.70
N PRO A 143 8.49 0.33 47.48
CA PRO A 143 9.55 -0.03 48.40
C PRO A 143 9.02 -1.08 49.36
N LEU A 144 9.69 -2.22 49.46
CA LEU A 144 9.37 -3.24 50.43
C LEU A 144 9.77 -2.70 51.81
N THR A 145 8.81 -2.22 52.60
CA THR A 145 9.04 -1.76 53.96
C THR A 145 9.27 -2.99 54.84
N TYR A 146 10.52 -3.19 55.28
CA TYR A 146 10.83 -4.09 56.38
C TYR A 146 10.56 -3.36 57.70
N SER A 147 9.57 -3.81 58.47
CA SER A 147 9.42 -3.41 59.86
C SER A 147 10.35 -4.24 60.73
N LEU A 148 11.08 -3.58 61.65
CA LEU A 148 11.89 -4.18 62.72
C LEU A 148 11.01 -4.65 63.89
#